data_AF-A0A1I7UDZ0-F1
#
_entry.id   AF-A0A1I7UDZ0-F1
#
_cell.length_a   1.000
_cell.length_b   1.000
_cell.length_c   1.000
_cell.angle_alpha   90.00
_cell.angle_beta   90.00
_cell.angle_gamma   90.00
#
_symmetry.space_group_name_H-M   'P 1'
#
loop_
_entity.id
_entity.type
_entity.pdbx_description
1 polymer ?
#
loop_
_entity_poly.entity_id
_entity_poly.type
_entity_poly.pdbx_seq_one_letter_code
_entity_poly.pdbx_strand_id
1 'polypeptide(L)'
;MEEELELVSPEFHQQVRQYVAEEENNNLQTRSVREKSPAYGEARVSHCVVLRRPEFMNLVFVTFYSPFEKKVVTMYLGGETPLEAITQKTAELFPYGKWRICSGNQHKSDYEFTNSRQVQEAIKRSPICRFNYLLVRLERIQTISYHECNNCHQMIMGHRYKCTECADFDICQSCEAKSLHSEHAMLRIVGRATRIPGYITRNAPVFVRFDSSS
;
A
#
# COMPACT_ATOMS: atom_id res chain seq x y z
N MET A 1 -13.71 15.36 -11.70
CA MET A 1 -14.64 14.85 -10.67
C MET A 1 -14.31 13.40 -10.32
N GLU A 2 -14.30 12.47 -11.29
CA GLU A 2 -14.04 11.04 -11.03
C GLU A 2 -12.64 10.77 -10.46
N GLU A 3 -11.60 11.43 -10.98
CA GLU A 3 -10.22 11.28 -10.48
C GLU A 3 -10.06 11.67 -9.00
N GLU A 4 -10.81 12.67 -8.52
CA GLU A 4 -10.77 13.10 -7.12
C GLU A 4 -11.49 12.11 -6.19
N LEU A 5 -12.60 11.54 -6.67
CA LEU A 5 -13.35 10.51 -5.93
C LEU A 5 -12.51 9.25 -5.74
N GLU A 6 -11.64 8.93 -6.70
CA GLU A 6 -10.70 7.82 -6.59
C GLU A 6 -9.63 7.96 -5.50
N LEU A 7 -9.39 9.18 -5.03
CA LEU A 7 -8.41 9.50 -3.99
C LEU A 7 -9.03 9.54 -2.59
N VAL A 8 -10.35 9.46 -2.51
CA VAL A 8 -11.11 9.68 -1.28
C VAL A 8 -11.81 8.38 -0.89
N SER A 9 -11.86 8.10 0.42
CA SER A 9 -12.59 6.93 0.93
C SER A 9 -14.08 7.02 0.59
N PRO A 10 -14.78 5.90 0.30
CA PRO A 10 -16.17 5.91 -0.17
C PRO A 10 -17.15 6.71 0.70
N GLU A 11 -16.92 6.71 2.02
CA GLU A 11 -17.72 7.44 3.02
C GLU A 11 -17.79 8.96 2.76
N PHE A 12 -16.77 9.53 2.11
CA PHE A 12 -16.67 10.97 1.82
C PHE A 12 -17.06 11.32 0.38
N HIS A 13 -17.43 10.34 -0.46
CA HIS A 13 -17.75 10.58 -1.88
C HIS A 13 -18.94 11.52 -2.09
N GLN A 14 -20.00 11.38 -1.29
CA GLN A 14 -21.18 12.25 -1.39
C GLN A 14 -20.83 13.72 -1.12
N GLN A 15 -19.95 13.96 -0.13
CA GLN A 15 -19.52 15.30 0.25
C GLN A 15 -18.65 15.94 -0.83
N VAL A 16 -17.73 15.17 -1.42
CA VAL A 16 -16.92 15.62 -2.57
C VAL A 16 -17.82 15.98 -3.76
N ARG A 17 -18.82 15.15 -4.09
CA ARG A 17 -19.78 15.43 -5.18
C ARG A 17 -20.55 16.72 -4.94
N GLN A 18 -21.05 16.93 -3.72
CA GLN A 18 -21.78 18.15 -3.36
C GLN A 18 -20.91 19.39 -3.51
N TYR A 19 -19.67 19.37 -3.01
CA TYR A 19 -18.75 20.50 -3.12
C TYR A 19 -18.42 20.87 -4.57
N VAL A 20 -18.15 19.87 -5.42
CA VAL A 20 -17.87 20.12 -6.84
C VAL A 20 -19.08 20.75 -7.54
N ALA A 21 -20.30 20.27 -7.26
CA ALA A 21 -21.51 20.83 -7.83
C ALA A 21 -21.76 22.29 -7.39
N GLU A 22 -21.45 22.63 -6.14
CA GLU A 22 -21.53 24.00 -5.62
C GLU A 22 -20.49 24.94 -6.27
N GLU A 23 -19.25 24.49 -6.44
CA GLU A 23 -18.19 25.24 -7.16
C GLU A 23 -18.55 25.49 -8.63
N GLU A 24 -19.12 24.50 -9.32
CA GLU A 24 -19.59 24.66 -10.71
C GLU A 24 -20.70 25.71 -10.80
N ASN A 25 -21.67 25.67 -9.88
CA ASN A 25 -22.78 26.63 -9.84
C ASN A 25 -22.32 28.06 -9.52
N ASN A 26 -21.40 28.22 -8.55
CA ASN A 26 -20.80 29.52 -8.22
C ASN A 26 -19.98 30.11 -9.38
N ASN A 27 -19.25 29.27 -10.13
CA ASN A 27 -18.51 29.71 -11.32
C ASN A 27 -19.44 30.10 -12.49
N LEU A 28 -20.59 29.45 -12.63
CA LEU A 28 -21.63 29.83 -13.59
C LEU A 28 -22.28 31.17 -13.24
N GLN A 29 -22.59 31.40 -11.96
CA GLN A 29 -23.15 32.67 -11.48
C GLN A 29 -22.16 33.83 -11.57
N THR A 30 -20.87 33.62 -11.27
CA THR A 30 -19.83 34.67 -11.44
C THR A 30 -19.55 34.99 -12.91
N ARG A 31 -19.70 34.03 -13.83
CA ARG A 31 -19.66 34.27 -15.28
C ARG A 31 -20.86 35.08 -15.78
N SER A 32 -22.07 34.86 -15.26
CA SER A 32 -23.25 35.65 -15.64
C SER A 32 -23.28 37.07 -15.06
N VAL A 33 -22.51 37.35 -13.99
CA VAL A 33 -22.42 38.68 -13.36
C VAL A 33 -21.39 39.59 -14.04
N ARG A 34 -20.48 39.05 -14.88
CA ARG A 34 -19.46 39.86 -15.61
C ARG A 34 -20.02 40.80 -16.70
N GLU A 35 -21.33 40.79 -16.98
CA GLU A 35 -21.96 41.73 -17.90
C GLU A 35 -22.64 42.95 -17.25
N LYS A 36 -22.64 43.11 -15.90
CA LYS A 36 -23.16 44.33 -15.26
C LYS A 36 -22.30 44.76 -14.06
N SER A 37 -21.89 46.03 -14.12
CA SER A 37 -20.90 46.78 -13.30
C SER A 37 -21.12 46.82 -11.76
N PRO A 38 -20.21 47.44 -10.97
CA PRO A 38 -19.72 46.92 -9.69
C PRO A 38 -20.52 47.37 -8.47
N ALA A 39 -20.76 46.45 -7.55
CA ALA A 39 -21.09 46.77 -6.17
C ALA A 39 -20.43 45.73 -5.25
N TYR A 40 -19.71 46.24 -4.26
CA TYR A 40 -19.04 45.52 -3.19
C TYR A 40 -20.02 44.53 -2.53
N GLY A 41 -19.77 43.23 -2.71
CA GLY A 41 -20.52 42.16 -2.08
C GLY A 41 -19.63 40.93 -2.01
N GLU A 42 -19.14 40.64 -0.81
CA GLU A 42 -18.33 39.46 -0.52
C GLU A 42 -19.13 38.20 -0.89
N ALA A 43 -18.88 37.66 -2.08
CA ALA A 43 -19.33 36.32 -2.44
C ALA A 43 -18.62 35.33 -1.52
N ARG A 44 -19.31 34.93 -0.44
CA ARG A 44 -18.93 33.81 0.41
C ARG A 44 -18.91 32.56 -0.46
N VAL A 45 -17.72 32.24 -0.98
CA VAL A 45 -17.44 30.94 -1.59
C VAL A 45 -17.81 29.88 -0.55
N SER A 46 -18.82 29.07 -0.85
CA SER A 46 -19.16 27.88 -0.09
C SER A 46 -17.94 26.96 -0.15
N HIS A 47 -17.18 26.96 0.93
CA HIS A 47 -16.01 26.11 1.10
C HIS A 47 -16.47 24.68 1.38
N CYS A 48 -15.65 23.66 1.12
CA CYS A 48 -15.89 22.32 1.63
C CYS A 48 -15.66 22.37 3.15
N VAL A 49 -16.68 22.77 3.90
CA VAL A 49 -16.56 23.23 5.31
C VAL A 49 -16.02 22.14 6.21
N VAL A 50 -16.24 20.86 5.88
CA VAL A 50 -15.82 19.71 6.69
C VAL A 50 -14.30 19.50 6.64
N LEU A 51 -13.68 19.55 5.46
CA LEU A 51 -12.24 19.29 5.30
C LEU A 51 -11.34 20.48 5.72
N ARG A 52 -11.93 21.62 6.08
CA ARG A 52 -11.23 22.80 6.64
C ARG A 52 -11.46 22.99 8.14
N ARG A 53 -12.20 22.11 8.83
CA ARG A 53 -12.28 22.25 10.29
C ARG A 53 -10.89 22.01 10.91
N PRO A 54 -10.52 22.72 11.98
CA PRO A 54 -9.26 22.50 12.69
C PRO A 54 -9.04 21.02 13.05
N GLU A 55 -10.15 20.33 13.34
CA GLU A 55 -10.29 18.90 13.63
C GLU A 55 -9.67 18.00 12.54
N PHE A 56 -9.74 18.42 11.26
CA PHE A 56 -9.35 17.63 10.10
C PHE A 56 -8.13 18.20 9.36
N MET A 57 -7.46 19.23 9.89
CA MET A 57 -6.25 19.82 9.27
C MET A 57 -5.15 18.79 9.03
N ASN A 58 -5.12 17.75 9.85
CA ASN A 58 -4.14 16.65 9.79
C ASN A 58 -4.70 15.38 9.15
N LEU A 59 -5.94 15.40 8.68
CA LEU A 59 -6.56 14.26 7.99
C LEU A 59 -5.99 14.17 6.57
N VAL A 60 -5.48 13.00 6.22
CA VAL A 60 -4.89 12.69 4.92
C VAL A 60 -5.55 11.44 4.36
N PHE A 61 -5.99 11.49 3.11
CA PHE A 61 -6.44 10.32 2.39
C PHE A 61 -5.23 9.60 1.78
N VAL A 62 -4.91 8.42 2.30
CA VAL A 62 -3.75 7.65 1.87
C VAL A 62 -4.20 6.54 0.95
N THR A 63 -3.71 6.56 -0.28
CA THR A 63 -3.94 5.49 -1.27
C THR A 63 -2.74 4.56 -1.29
N PHE A 64 -2.97 3.30 -0.90
CA PHE A 64 -2.00 2.21 -0.97
C PHE A 64 -2.17 1.42 -2.27
N TYR A 65 -1.14 1.48 -3.12
CA TYR A 65 -1.01 0.66 -4.32
C TYR A 65 -0.13 -0.54 -4.03
N SER A 66 -0.72 -1.73 -4.04
CA SER A 66 0.04 -2.98 -4.12
C SER A 66 0.01 -3.52 -5.56
N PRO A 67 0.83 -4.52 -5.91
CA PRO A 67 0.76 -5.16 -7.22
C PRO A 67 -0.59 -5.84 -7.54
N PHE A 68 -1.48 -5.98 -6.56
CA PHE A 68 -2.68 -6.81 -6.67
C PHE A 68 -3.97 -6.05 -6.38
N GLU A 69 -3.90 -5.04 -5.53
CA GLU A 69 -5.06 -4.27 -5.08
C GLU A 69 -4.67 -2.83 -4.72
N LYS A 70 -5.66 -1.93 -4.84
CA LYS A 70 -5.63 -0.53 -4.40
C LYS A 70 -6.52 -0.42 -3.17
N LYS A 71 -6.03 0.19 -2.09
CA LYS A 71 -6.82 0.52 -0.89
C LYS A 71 -6.69 1.99 -0.55
N VAL A 72 -7.81 2.64 -0.24
CA VAL A 72 -7.84 4.06 0.17
C VAL A 72 -8.32 4.13 1.60
N VAL A 73 -7.51 4.71 2.48
CA VAL A 73 -7.84 4.85 3.91
C VAL A 73 -7.61 6.28 4.37
N THR A 74 -8.38 6.67 5.38
CA THR A 74 -8.22 7.93 6.10
C THR A 74 -7.22 7.76 7.24
N MET A 75 -6.24 8.66 7.35
CA MET A 75 -5.22 8.65 8.40
C MET A 75 -4.99 10.07 8.93
N TYR A 76 -4.63 10.20 10.20
CA TYR A 76 -4.16 11.46 10.79
C TYR A 76 -2.63 11.49 10.82
N LEU A 77 -2.00 12.30 9.98
CA LEU A 77 -0.54 12.34 9.79
C LEU A 77 0.13 13.61 10.35
N GLY A 78 -0.50 14.28 11.32
CA GLY A 78 0.02 15.50 11.94
C GLY A 78 0.94 15.29 13.15
N GLY A 79 1.27 14.03 13.50
CA GLY A 79 2.13 13.70 14.65
C GLY A 79 3.62 13.71 14.32
N GLU A 80 4.44 13.28 15.29
CA GLU A 80 5.91 13.25 15.15
C GLU A 80 6.41 12.10 14.24
N THR A 81 5.65 10.99 14.12
CA THR A 81 6.08 9.80 13.36
C THR A 81 5.12 9.32 12.24
N PRO A 82 4.81 10.16 11.22
CA PRO A 82 4.02 9.78 10.05
C PRO A 82 4.44 8.46 9.36
N LEU A 83 5.74 8.21 9.26
CA LEU A 83 6.24 7.00 8.60
C LEU A 83 5.90 5.73 9.39
N GLU A 84 5.99 5.77 10.72
CA GLU A 84 5.62 4.65 11.60
C GLU A 84 4.12 4.37 11.49
N ALA A 85 3.29 5.41 11.48
CA ALA A 85 1.85 5.28 11.30
C ALA A 85 1.48 4.60 9.98
N ILE A 86 2.12 5.01 8.87
CA ILE A 86 1.94 4.37 7.55
C ILE A 86 2.43 2.92 7.58
N THR A 87 3.55 2.66 8.24
CA THR A 87 4.12 1.31 8.37
C THR A 87 3.18 0.39 9.13
N GLN A 88 2.64 0.84 10.26
CA GLN A 88 1.66 0.08 11.03
C GLN A 88 0.40 -0.17 10.20
N LYS A 89 -0.14 0.86 9.54
CA LYS A 89 -1.33 0.70 8.69
C LYS A 89 -1.08 -0.25 7.52
N THR A 90 0.12 -0.24 6.96
CA THR A 90 0.54 -1.19 5.92
C THR A 90 0.51 -2.62 6.44
N ALA A 91 1.02 -2.88 7.66
CA ALA A 91 1.00 -4.20 8.27
C ALA A 91 -0.44 -4.67 8.56
N GLU A 92 -1.34 -3.77 8.96
CA GLU A 92 -2.76 -4.06 9.16
C GLU A 92 -3.48 -4.40 7.84
N LEU A 93 -3.26 -3.60 6.79
CA LEU A 93 -3.96 -3.75 5.50
C LEU A 93 -3.39 -4.89 4.63
N PHE A 94 -2.10 -5.20 4.79
CA PHE A 94 -1.35 -6.13 3.96
C PHE A 94 -0.47 -7.08 4.80
N PRO A 95 -1.04 -7.91 5.68
CA PRO A 95 -0.30 -8.71 6.66
C PRO A 95 0.57 -9.81 6.04
N TYR A 96 0.35 -10.17 4.77
CA TYR A 96 0.97 -11.33 4.11
C TYR A 96 2.28 -10.99 3.36
N GLY A 97 3.00 -9.96 3.76
CA GLY A 97 4.27 -9.60 3.13
C GLY A 97 5.09 -8.59 3.91
N LYS A 98 6.41 -8.62 3.65
CA LYS A 98 7.29 -7.49 3.99
C LYS A 98 7.24 -6.50 2.82
N TRP A 99 6.91 -5.26 3.13
CA TRP A 99 6.70 -4.21 2.14
C TRP A 99 7.72 -3.11 2.34
N ARG A 100 8.31 -2.68 1.24
CA ARG A 100 9.01 -1.43 1.10
C ARG A 100 7.96 -0.37 0.77
N ILE A 101 7.97 0.72 1.52
CA ILE A 101 6.96 1.77 1.44
C ILE A 101 7.56 2.91 0.63
N CYS A 102 7.00 3.13 -0.56
CA CYS A 102 7.50 4.13 -1.50
C CYS A 102 6.46 5.22 -1.76
N SER A 103 6.92 6.43 -2.07
CA SER A 103 6.10 7.42 -2.77
C SER A 103 5.85 6.91 -4.19
N GLY A 104 4.61 6.95 -4.66
CA GLY A 104 4.30 6.58 -6.03
C GLY A 104 2.84 6.24 -6.28
N ASN A 105 2.53 5.93 -7.54
CA ASN A 105 1.19 5.58 -8.00
C ASN A 105 1.10 4.09 -8.41
N GLN A 106 0.00 3.69 -9.05
CA GLN A 106 -0.21 2.31 -9.50
C GLN A 106 0.85 1.81 -10.48
N HIS A 107 1.44 2.70 -11.29
CA HIS A 107 2.38 2.34 -12.35
C HIS A 107 3.84 2.46 -11.92
N LYS A 108 4.18 3.47 -11.12
CA LYS A 108 5.56 3.85 -10.85
C LYS A 108 5.80 4.15 -9.37
N SER A 109 6.92 3.65 -8.87
CA SER A 109 7.54 4.09 -7.62
C SER A 109 8.52 5.23 -7.91
N ASP A 110 8.47 6.29 -7.11
CA ASP A 110 9.40 7.41 -7.21
C ASP A 110 10.62 7.20 -6.29
N TYR A 111 10.40 7.07 -4.99
CA TYR A 111 11.45 6.83 -4.00
C TYR A 111 10.91 6.14 -2.73
N GLU A 112 11.78 5.42 -2.01
CA GLU A 112 11.46 4.80 -0.72
C GLU A 112 11.43 5.86 0.39
N PHE A 113 10.42 5.79 1.26
CA PHE A 113 10.37 6.63 2.46
C PHE A 113 11.34 6.09 3.51
N THR A 114 12.35 6.88 3.88
CA THR A 114 13.33 6.55 4.92
C THR A 114 13.11 7.33 6.20
N ASN A 115 12.33 8.41 6.15
CA ASN A 115 12.02 9.24 7.31
C ASN A 115 10.63 9.90 7.20
N SER A 116 10.10 10.33 8.35
CA SER A 116 8.79 10.98 8.43
C SER A 116 8.69 12.31 7.69
N ARG A 117 9.81 13.04 7.52
CA ARG A 117 9.83 14.31 6.79
C ARG A 117 9.51 14.11 5.31
N GLN A 118 10.06 13.08 4.69
CA GLN A 118 9.74 12.74 3.30
C GLN A 118 8.25 12.40 3.12
N VAL A 119 7.64 11.73 4.10
CA VAL A 119 6.20 11.47 4.09
C VAL A 119 5.41 12.77 4.09
N GLN A 120 5.76 13.71 4.98
CA GLN A 120 5.09 15.00 5.06
C GLN A 120 5.25 15.82 3.77
N GLU A 121 6.46 15.84 3.21
CA GLU A 121 6.75 16.54 1.94
C GLU A 121 6.03 15.90 0.74
N ALA A 122 5.69 14.61 0.81
CA ALA A 122 4.96 13.90 -0.24
C ALA A 122 3.43 14.08 -0.16
N ILE A 123 2.89 14.64 0.93
CA ILE A 123 1.46 14.94 1.04
C ILE A 123 1.11 16.05 0.05
N LYS A 124 0.14 15.76 -0.82
CA LYS A 124 -0.36 16.69 -1.83
C LYS A 124 -1.74 17.20 -1.46
N ARG A 125 -2.11 18.32 -2.06
CA ARG A 125 -3.44 18.91 -1.90
C ARG A 125 -4.22 18.81 -3.21
N SER A 126 -5.45 18.34 -3.11
CA SER A 126 -6.39 18.30 -4.23
C SER A 126 -6.60 19.71 -4.81
N PRO A 127 -6.51 19.91 -6.13
CA PRO A 127 -6.73 21.21 -6.75
C PRO A 127 -8.16 21.72 -6.56
N ILE A 128 -9.14 20.81 -6.62
CA ILE A 128 -10.56 21.15 -6.59
C ILE A 128 -11.05 21.21 -5.14
N CYS A 129 -11.04 20.07 -4.46
CA CYS A 129 -11.67 19.92 -3.14
C CYS A 129 -10.75 20.31 -1.98
N ARG A 130 -9.47 20.61 -2.27
CA ARG A 130 -8.47 21.09 -1.31
C ARG A 130 -8.26 20.19 -0.07
N PHE A 131 -8.58 18.91 -0.16
CA PHE A 131 -8.18 17.91 0.83
C PHE A 131 -6.72 17.47 0.64
N ASN A 132 -6.13 16.94 1.71
CA ASN A 132 -4.79 16.38 1.69
C ASN A 132 -4.84 14.90 1.30
N TYR A 133 -3.97 14.47 0.41
CA TYR A 133 -3.85 13.07 0.00
C TYR A 133 -2.39 12.65 -0.15
N LEU A 134 -2.14 11.36 0.03
CA LEU A 134 -0.82 10.74 -0.13
C LEU A 134 -0.95 9.47 -0.97
N LEU A 135 -0.03 9.31 -1.92
CA LEU A 135 0.05 8.12 -2.76
C LEU A 135 1.23 7.27 -2.33
N VAL A 136 0.93 6.06 -1.86
CA VAL A 136 1.92 5.12 -1.34
C VAL A 136 1.92 3.87 -2.21
N ARG A 137 3.07 3.52 -2.75
CA ARG A 137 3.27 2.27 -3.48
C ARG A 137 4.03 1.28 -2.61
N LEU A 138 3.47 0.08 -2.48
CA LEU A 138 4.06 -1.01 -1.72
C LEU A 138 4.82 -1.94 -2.66
N GLU A 139 6.13 -2.02 -2.48
CA GLU A 139 6.99 -2.95 -3.22
C GLU A 139 7.38 -4.10 -2.30
N ARG A 140 7.22 -5.35 -2.74
CA ARG A 140 7.58 -6.51 -1.91
C ARG A 140 9.09 -6.54 -1.69
N ILE A 141 9.52 -6.54 -0.43
CA ILE A 141 10.91 -6.82 -0.07
C ILE A 141 11.11 -8.33 -0.25
N GLN A 142 11.69 -8.70 -1.38
CA GLN A 142 12.14 -10.07 -1.61
C GLN A 142 13.58 -10.16 -1.14
N THR A 143 13.79 -10.69 0.06
CA THR A 143 15.11 -11.17 0.44
C THR A 143 15.49 -12.26 -0.55
N ILE A 144 16.55 -12.05 -1.33
CA ILE A 144 17.16 -13.11 -2.13
C ILE A 144 17.64 -14.14 -1.12
N SER A 145 16.83 -15.16 -0.91
CA SER A 145 17.19 -16.26 -0.04
C SER A 145 17.83 -17.31 -0.92
N TYR A 146 19.14 -17.46 -0.74
CA TYR A 146 19.90 -18.54 -1.31
C TYR A 146 19.52 -19.81 -0.54
N HIS A 147 18.96 -20.79 -1.24
CA HIS A 147 18.55 -22.07 -0.65
C HIS A 147 19.49 -23.18 -1.10
N GLU A 148 19.96 -23.96 -0.15
CA GLU A 148 20.67 -25.20 -0.39
C GLU A 148 19.66 -26.36 -0.48
N CYS A 149 19.92 -27.32 -1.36
CA CYS A 149 19.13 -28.54 -1.43
C CYS A 149 19.49 -29.46 -0.27
N ASN A 150 18.53 -29.83 0.57
CA ASN A 150 18.76 -30.73 1.72
C ASN A 150 19.22 -32.14 1.32
N ASN A 151 19.10 -32.53 0.04
CA ASN A 151 19.54 -33.85 -0.43
C ASN A 151 20.92 -33.84 -1.09
N CYS A 152 21.18 -32.91 -2.02
CA CYS A 152 22.46 -32.88 -2.75
C CYS A 152 23.44 -31.82 -2.24
N HIS A 153 23.04 -31.01 -1.26
CA HIS A 153 23.83 -29.94 -0.65
C HIS A 153 24.34 -28.89 -1.65
N GLN A 154 23.74 -28.85 -2.85
CA GLN A 154 24.04 -27.86 -3.85
C GLN A 154 23.05 -26.70 -3.74
N MET A 155 23.52 -25.52 -4.15
CA MET A 155 22.67 -24.36 -4.33
C MET A 155 21.54 -24.66 -5.31
N ILE A 156 20.31 -24.37 -4.89
CA ILE A 156 19.13 -24.58 -5.72
C ILE A 156 19.13 -23.53 -6.85
N MET A 157 19.45 -23.98 -8.05
CA MET A 157 19.35 -23.21 -9.28
C MET A 157 18.02 -23.54 -9.98
N GLY A 158 17.24 -22.53 -10.34
CA GLY A 158 15.93 -22.71 -10.99
C GLY A 158 14.79 -22.92 -9.98
N HIS A 159 14.07 -24.04 -10.10
CA HIS A 159 12.90 -24.30 -9.27
C HIS A 159 13.30 -24.87 -7.91
N ARG A 160 12.80 -24.23 -6.85
CA ARG A 160 12.87 -24.72 -5.48
C ARG A 160 11.61 -25.48 -5.14
N TYR A 161 11.74 -26.64 -4.51
CA TYR A 161 10.62 -27.44 -4.04
C TYR A 161 10.67 -27.49 -2.52
N LYS A 162 9.75 -26.79 -1.86
CA LYS A 162 9.67 -26.74 -0.40
C LYS A 162 8.68 -27.79 0.09
N CYS A 163 9.07 -28.60 1.06
CA CYS A 163 8.15 -29.51 1.72
C CYS A 163 7.09 -28.74 2.51
N THR A 164 5.83 -29.20 2.42
CA THR A 164 4.71 -28.58 3.13
C THR A 164 4.56 -29.08 4.57
N GLU A 165 5.22 -30.18 4.92
CA GLU A 165 5.17 -30.82 6.25
C GLU A 165 6.48 -30.67 7.03
N CYS A 166 7.62 -30.92 6.38
CA CYS A 166 8.93 -30.82 7.02
C CYS A 166 9.39 -29.36 7.16
N ALA A 167 9.94 -29.03 8.33
CA ALA A 167 10.57 -27.74 8.57
C ALA A 167 11.89 -27.64 7.80
N ASP A 168 12.10 -26.50 7.15
CA ASP A 168 13.33 -26.16 6.41
C ASP A 168 13.85 -27.25 5.45
N PHE A 169 12.93 -28.04 4.88
CA PHE A 169 13.25 -29.03 3.85
C PHE A 169 12.92 -28.50 2.46
N ASP A 170 13.96 -28.32 1.66
CA ASP A 170 13.96 -27.79 0.31
C ASP A 170 14.81 -28.69 -0.60
N ILE A 171 14.29 -29.03 -1.77
CA ILE A 171 15.04 -29.78 -2.78
C ILE A 171 15.07 -29.04 -4.11
N CYS A 172 16.12 -29.27 -4.88
CA CYS A 172 16.24 -28.75 -6.24
C CYS A 172 15.42 -29.58 -7.23
N GLN A 173 15.15 -29.02 -8.40
CA GLN A 173 14.46 -29.69 -9.51
C GLN A 173 15.06 -31.06 -9.87
N SER A 174 16.39 -31.21 -9.83
CA SER A 174 17.03 -32.50 -10.13
C SER A 174 16.80 -33.57 -9.06
N CYS A 175 16.63 -33.17 -7.81
CA CYS A 175 16.32 -34.10 -6.71
C CYS A 175 14.83 -34.46 -6.72
N GLU A 176 13.96 -33.48 -7.01
CA GLU A 176 12.52 -33.74 -7.16
C GLU A 176 12.23 -34.64 -8.36
N ALA A 177 12.91 -34.46 -9.50
CA ALA A 177 12.77 -35.34 -10.67
C ALA A 177 13.15 -36.81 -10.39
N LYS A 178 13.93 -37.07 -9.33
CA LYS A 178 14.26 -38.42 -8.85
C LYS A 178 13.24 -38.96 -7.84
N SER A 179 12.12 -38.26 -7.65
CA SER A 179 11.07 -38.58 -6.66
C SER A 179 11.60 -38.70 -5.23
N LEU A 180 12.65 -37.93 -4.91
CA LEU A 180 13.18 -37.85 -3.55
C LEU A 180 12.22 -37.06 -2.68
N HIS A 181 11.95 -37.58 -1.47
CA HIS A 181 10.97 -37.01 -0.56
C HIS A 181 9.53 -37.01 -1.13
N SER A 182 9.14 -38.11 -1.79
CA SER A 182 7.83 -38.27 -2.45
C SER A 182 6.69 -38.60 -1.49
N GLU A 183 7.00 -38.88 -0.23
CA GLU A 183 6.04 -39.12 0.85
C GLU A 183 5.25 -37.86 1.26
N HIS A 184 5.78 -36.67 0.98
CA HIS A 184 5.15 -35.39 1.33
C HIS A 184 4.86 -34.54 0.11
N ALA A 185 3.80 -33.73 0.21
CA ALA A 185 3.47 -32.77 -0.84
C ALA A 185 4.52 -31.64 -0.90
N MET A 186 5.02 -31.38 -2.11
CA MET A 186 6.04 -30.36 -2.36
C MET A 186 5.43 -29.13 -3.05
N LEU A 187 5.80 -27.95 -2.56
CA LEU A 187 5.43 -26.68 -3.16
C LEU A 187 6.52 -26.20 -4.13
N ARG A 188 6.18 -26.12 -5.42
CA ARG A 188 7.09 -25.61 -6.46
C ARG A 188 7.14 -24.08 -6.44
N ILE A 189 8.31 -23.56 -6.13
CA ILE A 189 8.67 -22.15 -6.11
C ILE A 189 9.56 -21.88 -7.33
N VAL A 190 8.96 -21.32 -8.37
CA VAL A 190 9.61 -21.08 -9.67
C VAL A 190 10.54 -19.86 -9.61
N GLY A 191 10.22 -18.91 -8.73
CA GLY A 191 11.05 -17.74 -8.48
C GLY A 191 10.32 -16.68 -7.67
N ARG A 192 10.85 -15.46 -7.77
CA ARG A 192 10.42 -14.27 -7.01
C ARG A 192 8.92 -13.96 -7.10
N ALA A 193 8.27 -14.28 -8.22
CA ALA A 193 6.85 -14.00 -8.44
C ALA A 193 5.89 -15.09 -7.91
N THR A 194 6.39 -16.25 -7.45
CA THR A 194 5.53 -17.32 -6.94
C THR A 194 4.79 -16.84 -5.69
N ARG A 195 3.45 -16.79 -5.77
CA ARG A 195 2.59 -16.49 -4.62
C ARG A 195 2.28 -17.78 -3.88
N ILE A 196 2.61 -17.80 -2.60
CA ILE A 196 2.27 -18.88 -1.69
C ILE A 196 1.17 -18.35 -0.77
N PRO A 197 -0.06 -18.86 -0.86
CA PRO A 197 -1.12 -18.46 0.05
C PRO A 197 -0.73 -18.70 1.52
N GLY A 198 -1.04 -17.73 2.38
CA GLY A 198 -0.59 -17.75 3.77
C GLY A 198 -1.08 -18.97 4.59
N TYR A 199 -2.21 -19.59 4.20
CA TYR A 199 -2.68 -20.81 4.88
C TYR A 199 -1.76 -22.02 4.63
N ILE A 200 -1.01 -22.05 3.52
CA ILE A 200 -0.02 -23.11 3.24
C ILE A 200 1.19 -22.95 4.18
N THR A 201 1.55 -21.71 4.54
CA THR A 201 2.67 -21.43 5.45
C THR A 201 2.29 -21.42 6.93
N ARG A 202 1.01 -21.30 7.28
CA ARG A 202 0.53 -21.25 8.69
C ARG A 202 0.64 -22.59 9.42
N ASN A 203 0.60 -23.69 8.69
CA ASN A 203 0.66 -25.04 9.26
C ASN A 203 2.09 -25.62 9.24
N ALA A 204 3.08 -24.88 8.72
CA ALA A 204 4.46 -25.31 8.81
C ALA A 204 4.86 -25.36 10.29
N PRO A 205 5.29 -26.51 10.83
CA PRO A 205 5.64 -26.61 12.23
C PRO A 205 6.79 -25.66 12.54
N VAL A 206 6.56 -24.73 13.48
CA VAL A 206 7.59 -23.86 14.03
C VAL A 206 8.44 -24.71 14.97
N PHE A 207 9.46 -25.40 14.44
CA PHE A 207 10.45 -26.01 15.31
C PHE A 207 11.30 -24.90 15.91
N VAL A 208 11.14 -24.70 17.22
CA VAL A 208 12.01 -23.89 18.06
C VAL A 208 13.44 -24.40 17.83
N ARG A 209 14.33 -23.56 17.31
CA ARG A 209 15.77 -23.82 17.36
C ARG A 209 16.13 -23.92 18.84
N PHE A 210 16.41 -25.12 19.33
CA PHE A 210 17.17 -25.25 20.55
C PHE A 210 18.61 -24.88 20.18
N ASP A 211 19.01 -23.66 20.52
CA ASP A 211 20.41 -23.28 20.60
C ASP A 211 21.06 -24.20 21.64
N SER A 212 21.70 -25.29 21.18
CA SER A 212 22.65 -26.01 22.00
C SER A 212 24.01 -25.33 21.85
N SER A 213 24.24 -24.42 22.79
CA SER A 213 25.58 -24.03 23.23
C SER A 213 26.47 -25.27 23.37
N SER A 214 27.64 -25.22 22.74
CA SER A 214 28.80 -26.08 22.99
C SER A 214 30.03 -25.19 23.01
#